data_AF-A0A7J8PWI6-F1
#
_entry.id   AF-A0A7J8PWI6-F1
#
_cell.length_a   1.000
_cell.length_b   1.000
_cell.length_c   1.000
_cell.angle_alpha   90.00
_cell.angle_beta   90.00
_cell.angle_gamma   90.00
#
_symmetry.space_group_name_H-M   'P 1'
#
loop_
_entity.id
_entity.type
_entity.pdbx_description
1 polymer ?
#
loop_
_entity_poly.entity_id
_entity_poly.type
_entity_poly.pdbx_seq_one_letter_code
_entity_poly.pdbx_strand_id
1 'polypeptide(L)'
;MFLQSMKMEFERLRNEKMELQATVEELRNENTSLRRGYERNNDDISNLQNTVRQLREQKEELRRKYLELQEIVKQAQSYFKFDEFPSPNEEAPNNETA
;
A
#
# COMPACT_ATOMS: atom_id res chain seq x y z
N MET A 1 -46.00 58.17 6.18
CA MET A 1 -44.56 57.90 5.95
C MET A 1 -44.04 56.75 6.82
N PHE A 2 -44.18 56.79 8.16
CA PHE A 2 -43.66 55.74 9.06
C PHE A 2 -44.13 54.31 8.75
N LEU A 3 -45.44 54.09 8.56
CA LEU A 3 -45.99 52.76 8.22
C LEU A 3 -45.46 52.21 6.88
N GLN A 4 -45.23 53.08 5.90
CA GLN A 4 -44.67 52.67 4.60
C GLN A 4 -43.21 52.25 4.75
N SER A 5 -42.43 53.01 5.54
CA SER A 5 -41.04 52.66 5.87
C SER A 5 -40.95 51.30 6.57
N MET A 6 -41.85 51.05 7.53
CA MET A 6 -41.89 49.78 8.26
C MET A 6 -42.24 48.60 7.36
N LYS A 7 -43.17 48.77 6.41
CA LYS A 7 -43.49 47.72 5.42
C LYS A 7 -42.30 47.40 4.51
N MET A 8 -41.60 48.42 4.02
CA MET A 8 -40.41 48.21 3.17
C MET A 8 -39.31 47.48 3.92
N GLU A 9 -39.06 47.86 5.18
CA GLU A 9 -38.06 47.20 6.01
C GLU A 9 -38.43 45.75 6.33
N PHE A 10 -39.72 45.48 6.58
CA PHE A 10 -40.19 44.11 6.78
C PHE A 10 -39.97 43.23 5.54
N GLU A 11 -40.28 43.72 4.35
CA GLU A 11 -40.03 42.98 3.10
C GLU A 11 -38.53 42.79 2.84
N ARG A 12 -37.69 43.79 3.15
CA ARG A 12 -36.22 43.66 3.06
C ARG A 12 -35.72 42.54 3.95
N LEU A 13 -36.07 42.56 5.23
CA LEU A 13 -35.67 41.53 6.19
C LEU A 13 -36.21 40.14 5.82
N ARG A 14 -37.42 40.09 5.25
CA ARG A 14 -38.01 38.84 4.77
C ARG A 14 -37.21 38.24 3.61
N ASN A 15 -36.78 39.07 2.66
CA ASN A 15 -35.96 38.63 1.53
C ASN A 15 -34.57 38.18 2.01
N GLU A 16 -33.92 38.97 2.88
CA GLU A 16 -32.62 38.60 3.47
C GLU A 16 -32.69 37.27 4.23
N LYS A 17 -33.79 37.04 4.97
CA LYS A 17 -34.04 35.74 5.62
C LYS A 17 -34.13 34.60 4.61
N MET A 18 -34.81 34.80 3.48
CA MET A 18 -34.93 33.76 2.45
C MET A 18 -33.58 33.47 1.78
N GLU A 19 -32.79 34.49 1.49
CA GLU A 19 -31.44 34.34 0.91
C GLU A 19 -30.49 33.60 1.88
N LEU A 20 -30.53 33.95 3.17
CA LEU A 20 -29.78 33.23 4.20
C LEU A 20 -30.22 31.77 4.32
N GLN A 21 -31.52 31.49 4.24
CA GLN A 21 -32.02 30.12 4.26
C GLN A 21 -31.53 29.30 3.06
N ALA A 22 -31.52 29.89 1.87
CA ALA A 22 -30.98 29.25 0.67
C ALA A 22 -29.48 28.95 0.82
N THR A 23 -28.71 29.93 1.29
CA THR A 23 -27.26 29.77 1.53
C THR A 23 -26.96 28.67 2.55
N VAL A 24 -27.73 28.60 3.65
CA VAL A 24 -27.58 27.54 4.65
C VAL A 24 -27.85 26.16 4.05
N GLU A 25 -28.83 26.05 3.16
CA GLU A 25 -29.15 24.77 2.52
C GLU A 25 -28.07 24.34 1.53
N GLU A 26 -27.50 25.27 0.76
CA GLU A 26 -26.34 25.01 -0.10
C GLU A 26 -25.13 24.52 0.71
N LEU A 27 -24.80 25.19 1.81
CA LEU A 27 -23.70 24.78 2.69
C LEU A 27 -23.93 23.39 3.31
N ARG A 28 -25.17 23.04 3.67
CA ARG A 28 -25.51 21.70 4.15
C ARG A 28 -25.31 20.63 3.09
N ASN A 29 -25.69 20.93 1.86
CA ASN A 29 -25.49 20.02 0.73
C ASN A 29 -24.00 19.82 0.42
N GLU A 30 -23.22 20.90 0.43
CA GLU A 30 -21.76 20.83 0.27
C GLU A 30 -21.11 20.02 1.40
N ASN A 31 -21.47 20.28 2.66
CA ASN A 31 -20.97 19.52 3.81
C ASN A 31 -21.27 18.01 3.68
N THR A 32 -22.49 17.66 3.25
CA THR A 32 -22.89 16.27 3.00
C THR A 32 -22.07 15.64 1.87
N SER A 33 -21.75 16.39 0.81
CA SER A 33 -20.88 15.93 -0.26
C SER A 33 -19.45 15.68 0.23
N LEU A 34 -18.89 16.62 0.98
CA LEU A 34 -17.57 16.51 1.59
C LEU A 34 -17.47 15.30 2.53
N ARG A 35 -18.49 15.07 3.36
CA ARG A 35 -18.54 13.91 4.27
C ARG A 35 -18.48 12.59 3.49
N ARG A 36 -19.25 12.46 2.41
CA ARG A 36 -19.20 11.27 1.53
C ARG A 36 -17.86 11.13 0.81
N GLY A 37 -17.20 12.23 0.47
CA GLY A 37 -15.84 12.21 -0.06
C GLY A 37 -14.83 11.69 0.97
N TYR A 38 -14.93 12.17 2.21
CA TYR A 38 -14.08 11.74 3.32
C TYR A 38 -14.24 10.25 3.65
N GLU A 39 -15.48 9.75 3.68
CA GLU A 39 -15.77 8.31 3.89
C GLU A 39 -15.12 7.45 2.81
N ARG A 40 -15.28 7.80 1.52
CA ARG A 40 -14.61 7.09 0.42
C ARG A 40 -13.09 7.10 0.54
N ASN A 41 -12.50 8.24 0.87
CA ASN A 41 -11.05 8.32 1.06
C ASN A 41 -10.56 7.43 2.20
N ASN A 42 -11.33 7.30 3.29
CA ASN A 42 -10.97 6.40 4.39
C ASN A 42 -11.04 4.92 3.98
N ASP A 43 -12.04 4.56 3.17
CA ASP A 43 -12.14 3.20 2.61
C ASP A 43 -10.93 2.91 1.71
N ASP A 44 -10.55 3.85 0.84
CA ASP A 44 -9.37 3.73 -0.03
C ASP A 44 -8.07 3.59 0.77
N ILE A 45 -7.90 4.40 1.82
CA ILE A 45 -6.74 4.29 2.73
C ILE A 45 -6.70 2.90 3.39
N SER A 46 -7.85 2.40 3.85
CA SER A 46 -7.94 1.09 4.49
C SER A 46 -7.58 -0.04 3.51
N ASN A 47 -8.05 0.06 2.27
CA ASN A 47 -7.69 -0.85 1.19
C ASN A 47 -6.19 -0.82 0.88
N LEU A 48 -5.60 0.36 0.76
CA LEU A 48 -4.16 0.52 0.53
C LEU A 48 -3.33 -0.06 1.68
N GLN A 49 -3.74 0.14 2.93
CA GLN A 49 -3.07 -0.46 4.09
C GLN A 49 -3.10 -1.99 4.04
N ASN A 50 -4.24 -2.58 3.63
CA ASN A 50 -4.36 -4.03 3.43
C ASN A 50 -3.43 -4.52 2.31
N THR A 51 -3.38 -3.83 1.17
CA THR A 51 -2.47 -4.16 0.06
C THR A 51 -1.00 -4.09 0.50
N VAL A 52 -0.61 -3.04 1.22
CA VAL A 52 0.76 -2.90 1.75
C VAL A 52 1.10 -4.05 2.70
N ARG A 53 0.16 -4.48 3.56
CA ARG A 53 0.37 -5.64 4.44
C ARG A 53 0.62 -6.91 3.63
N GLN A 54 -0.22 -7.20 2.64
CA GLN A 54 -0.07 -8.38 1.76
C GLN A 54 1.27 -8.37 1.01
N LEU A 55 1.68 -7.22 0.46
CA LEU A 55 2.97 -7.09 -0.22
C LEU A 55 4.16 -7.35 0.71
N ARG A 56 4.07 -6.93 1.98
CA ARG A 56 5.10 -7.23 2.98
C ARG A 56 5.17 -8.72 3.28
N GLU A 57 4.04 -9.39 3.43
CA GLU A 57 3.97 -10.84 3.65
C GLU A 57 4.57 -11.62 2.47
N GLN A 58 4.21 -11.24 1.23
CA GLN A 58 4.77 -11.83 0.00
C GLN A 58 6.29 -11.61 -0.09
N LYS A 59 6.78 -10.42 0.26
CA LYS A 59 8.22 -10.12 0.30
C LYS A 59 8.96 -11.04 1.27
N GLU A 60 8.44 -11.24 2.48
CA GLU A 60 9.08 -12.12 3.46
C GLU A 60 9.01 -13.60 3.06
N GLU A 61 7.93 -14.04 2.40
CA GLU A 61 7.87 -15.37 1.79
C GLU A 61 8.93 -15.56 0.70
N LEU A 62 9.06 -14.60 -0.21
CA LEU A 62 10.08 -14.64 -1.26
C LEU A 62 11.50 -14.65 -0.68
N ARG A 63 11.74 -13.88 0.39
CA ARG A 63 13.01 -13.88 1.11
C ARG A 63 13.36 -15.24 1.71
N ARG A 64 12.39 -15.93 2.30
CA ARG A 64 12.58 -17.29 2.83
C ARG A 64 12.95 -18.28 1.72
N LYS A 65 12.19 -18.29 0.62
CA LYS A 65 12.48 -19.13 -0.55
C LYS A 65 13.86 -18.86 -1.13
N TYR A 66 14.28 -17.60 -1.19
CA TYR A 66 15.63 -17.24 -1.65
C TYR A 66 16.72 -17.83 -0.75
N LEU A 67 16.57 -17.75 0.58
CA LEU A 67 17.53 -18.31 1.53
C LEU A 67 17.59 -19.84 1.44
N GLU A 68 16.44 -20.51 1.30
CA GLU A 68 16.38 -21.96 1.09
C GLU A 68 17.12 -22.37 -0.19
N LEU A 69 16.88 -21.67 -1.31
CA LEU A 69 17.60 -21.92 -2.56
C LEU A 69 19.11 -21.69 -2.41
N GLN A 70 19.51 -20.63 -1.71
CA GLN A 70 20.93 -20.35 -1.46
C GLN A 70 21.59 -21.49 -0.68
N GLU A 71 20.89 -22.09 0.28
CA GLU A 71 21.39 -23.22 1.05
C GLU A 71 21.50 -24.49 0.21
N ILE A 72 20.49 -24.79 -0.61
CA ILE A 72 20.53 -25.92 -1.56
C ILE A 72 21.72 -25.79 -2.52
N VAL A 73 21.97 -24.58 -3.06
CA VAL A 73 23.11 -24.33 -3.95
C VAL A 73 24.44 -24.57 -3.23
N LYS A 74 24.60 -24.11 -1.99
CA LYS A 74 25.82 -24.37 -1.20
C LYS A 74 26.03 -25.88 -0.98
N GLN A 75 24.98 -26.61 -0.65
CA GLN A 75 25.04 -28.05 -0.45
C GLN A 75 25.45 -28.76 -1.75
N ALA A 76 24.82 -28.42 -2.88
CA ALA A 76 25.17 -28.99 -4.18
C ALA A 76 26.65 -28.72 -4.54
N GLN A 77 27.13 -27.49 -4.34
CA GLN A 77 28.54 -27.13 -4.54
C GLN A 77 29.49 -27.92 -3.63
N SER A 78 29.08 -28.21 -2.40
CA SER A 78 29.85 -29.05 -1.50
C SER A 78 29.96 -30.48 -2.03
N TYR A 79 28.86 -31.08 -2.50
CA TYR A 79 28.87 -32.44 -3.07
C TYR A 79 29.79 -32.56 -4.28
N PHE A 80 29.76 -31.61 -5.22
CA PHE A 80 30.63 -31.66 -6.40
C PHE A 80 32.12 -31.50 -6.08
N LYS A 81 32.49 -30.84 -4.97
CA LYS A 81 33.89 -30.78 -4.53
C LYS A 81 34.42 -32.12 -4.01
N PHE A 82 33.55 -33.05 -3.61
CA PHE A 82 33.97 -34.40 -3.22
C PHE A 82 34.22 -35.33 -4.41
N ASP A 83 33.72 -35.01 -5.60
CA ASP A 83 33.93 -35.82 -6.81
C ASP A 83 35.31 -35.55 -7.48
N GLU A 84 36.07 -34.57 -7.00
CA GLU A 84 37.42 -34.21 -7.50
C GLU A 84 38.57 -35.01 -6.84
N PHE A 85 38.30 -36.01 -6.00
CA PHE A 85 39.37 -36.89 -5.51
C PHE A 85 39.87 -37.80 -6.65
N PRO A 86 41.19 -37.89 -6.88
CA PRO A 86 41.74 -38.80 -7.88
C PRO A 86 41.34 -40.24 -7.54
N SER A 87 40.96 -41.00 -8.57
CA SER A 87 40.61 -42.40 -8.41
C SER A 87 41.77 -43.15 -7.75
N PRO A 88 41.54 -44.06 -6.79
CA PRO A 88 42.62 -44.81 -6.11
C PRO A 88 43.52 -45.64 -7.04
N ASN A 89 43.17 -45.72 -8.32
CA ASN A 89 43.89 -46.45 -9.36
C ASN A 89 44.82 -45.56 -10.20
N GLU A 90 45.11 -44.31 -9.81
CA GLU A 90 46.28 -43.61 -10.34
C GLU A 90 47.54 -44.34 -9.85
N GLU A 91 48.00 -45.29 -10.67
CA GLU A 91 49.20 -46.10 -10.48
C GLU A 91 50.37 -45.22 -10.01
N ALA A 92 50.97 -45.61 -8.87
CA ALA A 92 52.21 -45.02 -8.40
C ALA A 92 53.27 -45.09 -9.51
N PRO A 93 54.08 -44.05 -9.74
CA PRO A 93 55.07 -44.07 -10.81
C PRO A 93 56.08 -45.17 -10.52
N ASN A 94 56.09 -46.19 -11.39
CA ASN A 94 57.04 -47.28 -11.41
C ASN A 94 58.45 -46.72 -11.63
N ASN A 95 59.15 -46.36 -10.55
CA ASN A 95 60.56 -46.00 -10.61
C ASN A 95 61.42 -47.25 -10.45
N GLU A 96 61.35 -48.13 -11.44
CA GLU A 96 62.46 -49.03 -11.74
C GLU A 96 63.42 -48.28 -12.66
N THR A 97 64.57 -47.88 -12.11
CA THR A 97 65.75 -47.54 -12.93
C THR A 97 66.92 -48.35 -12.41
N ALA A 98 67.49 -49.12 -13.33
CA ALA A 98 68.61 -50.04 -13.21
C ALA A 98 69.95 -49.33 -12.92
#